data_AF-A0ABC9CJE8-F1
#
_entry.id   AF-A0ABC9CJE8-F1
#
_cell.length_a   1.000
_cell.length_b   1.000
_cell.length_c   1.000
_cell.angle_alpha   90.00
_cell.angle_beta   90.00
_cell.angle_gamma   90.00
#
_symmetry.space_group_name_H-M   'P 1'
#
loop_
_entity.id
_entity.type
_entity.pdbx_description
1 polymer ?
#
loop_
_entity_poly.entity_id
_entity_poly.type
_entity_poly.pdbx_seq_one_letter_code
_entity_poly.pdbx_strand_id
1 'polypeptide(L)'
;MSTVEEDGYNSRCDLCDTEVIHSMIELLLRGLATASVDSTTGDIFKSASSVAVAVKAELENYLLVRTEALVQESVSGHEDHSDQLMKASTRPTEFLSGMIDEFVASKRNMLSHVSGFLSSESRLNKIKDFMQKMEMENVWGLDERKATAETILESIDMKCIFHCPERFVDQDKLADHRNQCKFRVVNCKNDGCSASFSAIHIEEHDSICPFKALPCDQLCEQHVMRCEMDKHCATVCPMKIINCPYYHIGCETAFPQGNLDNHCSKLLQTHMLYVLQATTRQNATVNDMSQRLQLLEKAQSLNEMSGALDVRSLSLIIKEQEGKIKEQEARIKKLERDIKTQEAKTKKLENEFRSRNA
;
A
#
# COMPACT_ATOMS: atom_id res chain seq x y z
N MET A 1 -37.41 58.03 25.92
CA MET A 1 -37.93 56.86 26.65
C MET A 1 -38.33 55.83 25.62
N SER A 2 -37.38 55.00 25.22
CA SER A 2 -37.61 53.81 24.43
C SER A 2 -37.06 52.68 25.27
N THR A 3 -37.96 51.81 25.72
CA THR A 3 -37.72 50.71 26.64
C THR A 3 -36.72 49.75 26.01
N VAL A 4 -35.55 49.64 26.65
CA VAL A 4 -34.65 48.51 26.52
C VAL A 4 -35.42 47.34 27.14
N GLU A 5 -35.93 46.43 26.31
CA GLU A 5 -36.39 45.13 26.78
C GLU A 5 -35.15 44.39 27.29
N GLU A 6 -35.05 44.20 28.61
CA GLU A 6 -34.05 43.33 29.20
C GLU A 6 -34.24 41.92 28.64
N ASP A 7 -33.25 41.45 27.88
CA ASP A 7 -33.24 40.17 27.17
C ASP A 7 -33.54 38.99 28.12
N GLY A 8 -34.78 38.49 28.08
CA GLY A 8 -35.22 37.34 28.86
C GLY A 8 -34.65 35.98 28.41
N TYR A 9 -33.70 35.94 27.46
CA TYR A 9 -33.12 34.71 26.93
C TYR A 9 -31.87 34.31 27.73
N ASN A 10 -32.03 33.39 28.69
CA ASN A 10 -30.93 32.96 29.55
C ASN A 10 -30.08 31.81 29.00
N SER A 11 -30.46 31.13 27.90
CA SER A 11 -29.69 29.98 27.39
C SER A 11 -29.70 29.87 25.87
N ARG A 12 -28.52 29.74 25.26
CA ARG A 12 -28.33 29.46 23.83
C ARG A 12 -28.14 27.97 23.59
N CYS A 13 -28.46 27.51 22.38
CA CYS A 13 -28.00 26.21 21.92
C CYS A 13 -26.47 26.25 21.72
N ASP A 14 -25.79 25.26 22.27
CA ASP A 14 -24.33 25.07 22.27
C ASP A 14 -23.87 24.07 21.20
N LEU A 15 -24.76 23.68 20.30
CA LEU A 15 -24.43 22.69 19.26
C LEU A 15 -23.77 23.37 18.06
N CYS A 16 -22.58 22.86 17.75
CA CYS A 16 -21.77 23.22 16.59
C CYS A 16 -21.63 22.03 15.64
N ASP A 17 -21.23 22.32 14.41
CA ASP A 17 -20.83 21.34 13.41
C ASP A 17 -19.63 20.53 13.93
N THR A 18 -19.88 19.25 14.20
CA THR A 18 -18.93 18.31 14.80
C THR A 18 -17.69 18.12 13.94
N GLU A 19 -17.81 18.18 12.62
CA GLU A 19 -16.74 17.98 11.67
C GLU A 19 -15.79 19.18 11.63
N VAL A 20 -16.36 20.38 11.71
CA VAL A 20 -15.59 21.63 11.86
C VAL A 20 -14.87 21.62 13.21
N ILE A 21 -15.58 21.31 14.30
CA ILE A 21 -14.99 21.23 15.64
C ILE A 21 -13.88 20.17 15.71
N HIS A 22 -14.09 18.98 15.16
CA HIS A 22 -13.08 17.94 15.11
C HIS A 22 -11.82 18.41 14.37
N SER A 23 -11.99 19.03 13.20
CA SER A 23 -10.88 19.60 12.43
C SER A 23 -10.12 20.68 13.23
N MET A 24 -10.83 21.55 13.95
CA MET A 24 -10.21 22.57 14.81
C MET A 24 -9.46 21.94 15.99
N ILE A 25 -10.00 20.92 16.64
CA ILE A 25 -9.35 20.17 17.73
C ILE A 25 -8.03 19.53 17.27
N GLU A 26 -8.02 18.95 16.07
CA GLU A 26 -6.80 18.37 15.49
C GLU A 26 -5.75 19.44 15.17
N LEU A 27 -6.19 20.59 14.62
CA LEU A 27 -5.32 21.73 14.36
C LEU A 27 -4.67 22.27 15.65
N LEU A 28 -5.45 22.43 16.73
CA LEU A 28 -4.93 22.88 18.03
C LEU A 28 -3.83 21.96 18.57
N LEU A 29 -4.06 20.64 18.53
CA LEU A 29 -3.06 19.65 18.98
C LEU A 29 -1.80 19.68 18.11
N ARG A 30 -1.98 19.71 16.78
CA ARG A 30 -0.86 19.79 15.83
C ARG A 30 -0.06 21.08 16.00
N GLY A 31 -0.75 22.21 16.21
CA GLY A 31 -0.16 23.52 16.45
C GLY A 31 0.71 23.52 17.70
N LEU A 32 0.16 23.02 18.82
CA LEU A 32 0.91 22.87 20.06
C LEU A 32 2.14 21.96 19.90
N ALA A 33 1.97 20.82 19.23
CA ALA A 33 3.06 19.88 18.98
C ALA A 33 4.19 20.55 18.18
N THR A 34 3.81 21.24 17.10
CA THR A 34 4.74 21.91 16.19
C THR A 34 5.49 23.02 16.91
N ALA A 35 4.79 23.89 17.64
CA ALA A 35 5.42 24.96 18.42
C ALA A 35 6.37 24.42 19.50
N SER A 36 6.00 23.33 20.17
CA SER A 36 6.83 22.71 21.22
C SER A 36 8.09 22.06 20.67
N VAL A 37 8.00 21.39 19.52
CA VAL A 37 9.15 20.77 18.84
C VAL A 37 10.05 21.83 18.21
N ASP A 38 9.48 22.80 17.49
CA ASP A 38 10.26 23.84 16.81
C ASP A 38 10.98 24.75 17.83
N SER A 39 10.36 25.07 18.98
CA SER A 39 10.98 25.89 20.05
C SER A 39 12.08 25.19 20.84
N THR A 40 12.19 23.86 20.77
CA THR A 40 13.23 23.07 21.45
C THR A 40 14.25 22.49 20.48
N THR A 41 14.08 22.73 19.19
CA THR A 41 15.00 22.25 18.15
C THR A 41 16.38 22.88 18.34
N GLY A 42 17.37 22.01 18.61
CA GLY A 42 18.77 22.41 18.83
C GLY A 42 19.12 22.80 20.27
N ASP A 43 18.16 22.74 21.20
CA ASP A 43 18.40 22.94 22.63
C ASP A 43 18.66 21.58 23.30
N ILE A 44 19.78 21.45 24.03
CA ILE A 44 20.16 20.21 24.73
C ILE A 44 19.58 20.11 26.14
N PHE A 45 19.04 21.21 26.68
CA PHE A 45 18.50 21.29 28.04
C PHE A 45 16.97 21.29 28.07
N LYS A 46 16.31 21.51 26.93
CA LYS A 46 14.85 21.54 26.81
C LYS A 46 14.34 20.45 25.87
N SER A 47 13.27 19.80 26.28
CA SER A 47 12.50 18.86 25.44
C SER A 47 11.11 19.40 25.16
N ALA A 48 10.48 18.93 24.07
CA ALA A 48 9.11 19.31 23.74
C ALA A 48 8.14 19.06 24.92
N SER A 49 8.27 17.94 25.64
CA SER A 49 7.49 17.66 26.86
C SER A 49 7.69 18.71 27.95
N SER A 50 8.93 19.18 28.17
CA SER A 50 9.21 20.15 29.24
C SER A 50 8.65 21.55 28.98
N VAL A 51 8.35 21.89 27.72
CA VAL A 51 7.81 23.22 27.35
C VAL A 51 6.31 23.20 27.04
N ALA A 52 5.73 22.02 26.80
CA ALA A 52 4.39 21.87 26.24
C ALA A 52 3.30 22.60 27.04
N VAL A 53 3.31 22.52 28.37
CA VAL A 53 2.29 23.17 29.22
C VAL A 53 2.36 24.70 29.09
N ALA A 54 3.56 25.27 29.04
CA ALA A 54 3.74 26.71 28.87
C ALA A 54 3.33 27.15 27.45
N VAL A 55 3.78 26.43 26.43
CA VAL A 55 3.43 26.72 25.03
C VAL A 55 1.92 26.58 24.78
N LYS A 56 1.25 25.62 25.44
CA LYS A 56 -0.21 25.49 25.42
C LYS A 56 -0.90 26.76 25.91
N ALA A 57 -0.56 27.21 27.12
CA ALA A 57 -1.17 28.39 27.72
C ALA A 57 -0.95 29.66 26.86
N GLU A 58 0.26 29.80 26.30
CA GLU A 58 0.57 30.90 25.38
C GLU A 58 -0.22 30.83 24.07
N LEU A 59 -0.34 29.63 23.49
CA LEU A 59 -1.11 29.41 22.26
C LEU A 59 -2.59 29.69 22.47
N GLU A 60 -3.20 29.10 23.50
CA GLU A 60 -4.60 29.29 23.83
C GLU A 60 -4.93 30.78 24.06
N ASN A 61 -4.12 31.47 24.86
CA ASN A 61 -4.29 32.90 25.08
C ASN A 61 -4.13 33.72 23.79
N TYR A 62 -3.12 33.41 22.98
CA TYR A 62 -2.90 34.08 21.69
C TYR A 62 -4.11 33.94 20.76
N LEU A 63 -4.67 32.72 20.64
CA LEU A 63 -5.81 32.45 19.77
C LEU A 63 -7.08 33.18 20.24
N LEU A 64 -7.38 33.15 21.54
CA LEU A 64 -8.57 33.80 22.10
C LEU A 64 -8.48 35.33 21.97
N VAL A 65 -7.35 35.94 22.36
CA VAL A 65 -7.16 37.39 22.27
C VAL A 65 -7.23 37.88 20.83
N ARG A 66 -6.61 37.15 19.89
CA ARG A 66 -6.65 37.53 18.47
C ARG A 66 -8.04 37.38 17.87
N THR A 67 -8.78 36.36 18.27
CA THR A 67 -10.17 36.17 17.85
C THR A 67 -11.05 37.30 18.36
N GLU A 68 -10.93 37.66 19.64
CA GLU A 68 -11.67 38.77 20.23
C GLU A 68 -11.35 40.11 19.54
N ALA A 69 -10.07 40.39 19.29
CA ALA A 69 -9.64 41.60 18.59
C ALA A 69 -10.26 41.69 17.19
N LEU A 70 -10.27 40.59 16.41
CA LEU A 70 -10.89 40.57 15.09
C LEU A 70 -12.39 40.89 15.15
N VAL A 71 -13.11 40.32 16.13
CA VAL A 71 -14.55 40.58 16.33
C VAL A 71 -14.77 42.04 16.71
N GLN A 72 -14.00 42.59 17.66
CA GLN A 72 -14.12 43.99 18.08
C GLN A 72 -13.83 44.97 16.94
N GLU A 73 -12.78 44.72 16.15
CA GLU A 73 -12.41 45.53 14.99
C GLU A 73 -13.49 45.51 13.90
N SER A 74 -14.15 44.37 13.67
CA SER A 74 -15.24 44.28 12.69
C SER A 74 -16.47 45.12 13.09
N VAL A 75 -16.80 45.17 14.39
CA VAL A 75 -17.93 45.95 14.93
C VAL A 75 -17.66 47.46 14.82
N SER A 76 -16.38 47.86 14.83
CA SER A 76 -15.98 49.27 14.71
C SER A 76 -16.21 49.88 13.31
N GLY A 77 -16.60 49.07 12.32
CA GLY A 77 -17.12 49.54 11.03
C GLY A 77 -16.08 49.81 9.94
N HIS A 78 -14.84 49.35 10.10
CA HIS A 78 -13.84 49.40 9.02
C HIS A 78 -14.06 48.26 8.01
N GLU A 79 -14.21 48.60 6.71
CA GLU A 79 -14.53 47.64 5.63
C GLU A 79 -13.55 46.46 5.56
N ASP A 80 -12.24 46.72 5.68
CA ASP A 80 -11.20 45.68 5.61
C ASP A 80 -11.32 44.61 6.73
N HIS A 81 -11.75 45.01 7.93
CA HIS A 81 -11.87 44.10 9.08
C HIS A 81 -13.17 43.28 9.02
N SER A 82 -14.23 43.87 8.48
CA SER A 82 -15.47 43.15 8.16
C SER A 82 -15.20 42.01 7.16
N ASP A 83 -14.39 42.26 6.12
CA ASP A 83 -14.03 41.24 5.13
C ASP A 83 -13.20 40.08 5.72
N GLN A 84 -12.31 40.37 6.68
CA GLN A 84 -11.54 39.33 7.37
C GLN A 84 -12.41 38.44 8.24
N LEU A 85 -13.33 39.03 9.03
CA LEU A 85 -14.26 38.25 9.85
C LEU A 85 -15.20 37.41 8.98
N MET A 86 -15.62 37.93 7.84
CA MET A 86 -16.44 37.18 6.87
C MET A 86 -15.71 35.97 6.28
N LYS A 87 -14.41 36.13 5.98
CA LYS A 87 -13.56 35.00 5.58
C LYS A 87 -13.40 33.98 6.71
N ALA A 88 -13.19 34.45 7.94
CA ALA A 88 -13.11 33.58 9.12
C ALA A 88 -14.42 32.80 9.35
N SER A 89 -15.59 33.46 9.24
CA SER A 89 -16.91 32.83 9.38
C SER A 89 -17.17 31.76 8.32
N THR A 90 -16.72 31.95 7.07
CA THR A 90 -16.95 30.98 5.98
C THR A 90 -15.94 29.85 5.95
N ARG A 91 -14.75 30.06 6.51
CA ARG A 91 -13.62 29.11 6.50
C ARG A 91 -12.93 29.08 7.87
N PRO A 92 -13.62 28.65 8.94
CA PRO A 92 -13.11 28.72 10.31
C PRO A 92 -11.85 27.87 10.54
N THR A 93 -11.76 26.71 9.89
CA THR A 93 -10.59 25.82 9.98
C THR A 93 -9.35 26.41 9.32
N GLU A 94 -9.49 27.01 8.13
CA GLU A 94 -8.39 27.70 7.45
C GLU A 94 -7.93 28.92 8.25
N PHE A 95 -8.87 29.69 8.80
CA PHE A 95 -8.58 30.83 9.65
C PHE A 95 -7.79 30.42 10.90
N LEU A 96 -8.26 29.38 11.62
CA LEU A 96 -7.55 28.85 12.79
C LEU A 96 -6.16 28.36 12.42
N SER A 97 -6.02 27.62 11.31
CA SER A 97 -4.72 27.16 10.83
C SER A 97 -3.75 28.32 10.59
N GLY A 98 -4.22 29.41 9.98
CA GLY A 98 -3.40 30.61 9.75
C GLY A 98 -2.91 31.25 11.04
N MET A 99 -3.78 31.39 12.06
CA MET A 99 -3.37 31.91 13.37
C MET A 99 -2.34 30.99 14.04
N ILE A 100 -2.55 29.68 13.97
CA ILE A 100 -1.60 28.70 14.52
C ILE A 100 -0.25 28.79 13.81
N ASP A 101 -0.23 28.92 12.49
CA ASP A 101 1.00 29.03 11.71
C ASP A 101 1.79 30.30 12.07
N GLU A 102 1.11 31.44 12.26
CA GLU A 102 1.72 32.68 12.75
C GLU A 102 2.32 32.50 14.16
N PHE A 103 1.57 31.87 15.07
CA PHE A 103 2.07 31.57 16.41
C PHE A 103 3.29 30.66 16.37
N VAL A 104 3.23 29.55 15.62
CA VAL A 104 4.33 28.61 15.45
C VAL A 104 5.57 29.32 14.89
N ALA A 105 5.39 30.19 13.90
CA ALA A 105 6.48 30.98 13.34
C ALA A 105 7.15 31.88 14.39
N SER A 106 6.38 32.45 15.33
CA SER A 106 6.91 33.25 16.44
C SER A 106 7.73 32.44 17.46
N LYS A 107 7.57 31.11 17.48
CA LYS A 107 8.28 30.18 18.39
C LYS A 107 9.51 29.53 17.80
N ARG A 108 9.81 29.79 16.52
CA ARG A 108 10.97 29.21 15.82
C ARG A 108 12.28 29.86 16.26
N ASN A 109 13.25 29.03 16.65
CA ASN A 109 14.62 29.47 16.95
C ASN A 109 15.51 29.47 15.71
N MET A 110 16.63 30.21 15.73
CA MET A 110 17.58 30.35 14.60
C MET A 110 18.07 29.01 13.99
N LEU A 111 18.15 27.93 14.76
CA LEU A 111 18.56 26.59 14.28
C LEU A 111 17.44 25.84 13.54
N SER A 112 16.17 26.21 13.76
CA SER A 112 15.04 25.68 12.99
C SER A 112 14.96 26.27 11.57
N HIS A 113 15.68 27.36 11.29
CA HIS A 113 15.84 27.95 9.95
C HIS A 113 16.88 27.23 9.08
N VAL A 114 17.73 26.38 9.68
CA VAL A 114 18.73 25.63 8.92
C VAL A 114 18.06 24.37 8.39
N SER A 115 17.52 24.47 7.17
CA SER A 115 16.93 23.38 6.39
C SER A 115 17.86 22.17 6.18
N GLY A 116 19.16 22.30 6.51
CA GLY A 116 20.15 21.22 6.49
C GLY A 116 20.36 20.45 7.81
N PHE A 117 19.80 20.89 8.94
CA PHE A 117 20.06 20.23 10.24
C PHE A 117 19.07 19.09 10.56
N LEU A 118 17.88 19.09 9.93
CA LEU A 118 16.90 18.01 9.97
C LEU A 118 16.19 17.91 8.61
N SER A 119 16.15 16.72 8.01
CA SER A 119 15.26 16.45 6.87
C SER A 119 13.81 16.75 7.29
N SER A 120 13.02 17.37 6.40
CA SER A 120 11.60 17.70 6.64
C SER A 120 10.80 16.49 7.12
N GLU A 121 11.14 15.29 6.62
CA GLU A 121 10.54 14.02 7.01
C GLU A 121 10.85 13.63 8.46
N SER A 122 12.09 13.83 8.92
CA SER A 122 12.48 13.57 10.31
C SER A 122 11.76 14.49 11.28
N ARG A 123 11.57 15.76 10.90
CA ARG A 123 10.81 16.73 11.70
C ARG A 123 9.33 16.35 11.80
N LEU A 124 8.69 15.97 10.69
CA LEU A 124 7.30 15.52 10.68
C LEU A 124 7.07 14.30 11.55
N ASN A 125 7.98 13.32 11.52
CA ASN A 125 7.90 12.14 12.39
C ASN A 125 8.00 12.53 13.87
N LYS A 126 8.93 13.41 14.24
CA LYS A 126 9.04 13.92 15.64
C LYS A 126 7.76 14.61 16.11
N ILE A 127 7.12 15.40 15.25
CA ILE A 127 5.84 16.06 15.57
C ILE A 127 4.76 15.02 15.79
N LYS A 128 4.64 14.02 14.90
CA LYS A 128 3.65 12.94 15.01
C LYS A 128 3.84 12.11 16.28
N ASP A 129 5.07 11.70 16.58
CA ASP A 129 5.42 10.95 17.79
C ASP A 129 5.08 11.78 19.04
N PHE A 130 5.36 13.09 18.99
CA PHE A 130 5.05 13.97 20.10
C PHE A 130 3.56 14.23 20.28
N MET A 131 2.77 14.33 19.20
CA MET A 131 1.30 14.39 19.28
C MET A 131 0.73 13.19 20.01
N GLN A 132 1.16 11.97 19.64
CA GLN A 132 0.73 10.74 20.32
C GLN A 132 1.11 10.76 21.80
N LYS A 133 2.32 11.24 22.12
CA LYS A 133 2.76 11.39 23.51
C LYS A 133 1.89 12.35 24.30
N MET A 134 1.55 13.51 23.74
CA MET A 134 0.68 14.49 24.39
C MET A 134 -0.73 13.95 24.65
N GLU A 135 -1.26 13.10 23.76
CA GLU A 135 -2.55 12.44 23.98
C GLU A 135 -2.47 11.41 25.11
N MET A 136 -1.41 10.62 25.18
CA MET A 136 -1.19 9.68 26.29
C MET A 136 -1.00 10.40 27.64
N GLU A 137 -0.33 11.55 27.65
CA GLU A 137 -0.06 12.36 28.84
C GLU A 137 -1.19 13.36 29.16
N ASN A 138 -2.22 13.45 28.32
CA ASN A 138 -3.34 14.38 28.44
C ASN A 138 -2.93 15.86 28.65
N VAL A 139 -1.87 16.32 27.96
CA VAL A 139 -1.31 17.68 28.13
C VAL A 139 -2.32 18.78 27.75
N TRP A 140 -3.10 18.52 26.70
CA TRP A 140 -4.27 19.32 26.32
C TRP A 140 -5.41 18.37 26.02
N GLY A 141 -6.24 18.12 27.04
CA GLY A 141 -7.28 17.11 26.96
C GLY A 141 -8.31 17.40 25.88
N LEU A 142 -9.01 16.35 25.43
CA LEU A 142 -9.98 16.47 24.35
C LEU A 142 -11.08 17.49 24.68
N ASP A 143 -11.63 17.44 25.89
CA ASP A 143 -12.70 18.36 26.32
C ASP A 143 -12.24 19.81 26.39
N GLU A 144 -11.01 20.06 26.87
CA GLU A 144 -10.42 21.40 26.89
C GLU A 144 -10.18 21.92 25.47
N ARG A 145 -9.59 21.10 24.58
CA ARG A 145 -9.39 21.48 23.17
C ARG A 145 -10.72 21.77 22.47
N LYS A 146 -11.73 20.95 22.77
CA LYS A 146 -13.09 21.13 22.25
C LYS A 146 -13.68 22.46 22.71
N ALA A 147 -13.60 22.77 24.00
CA ALA A 147 -14.09 24.05 24.53
C ALA A 147 -13.39 25.26 23.91
N THR A 148 -12.06 25.20 23.72
CA THR A 148 -11.32 26.26 23.01
C THR A 148 -11.80 26.39 21.55
N ALA A 149 -11.97 25.27 20.84
CA ALA A 149 -12.45 25.26 19.46
C ALA A 149 -13.87 25.82 19.32
N GLU A 150 -14.80 25.41 20.20
CA GLU A 150 -16.17 25.91 20.25
C GLU A 150 -16.21 27.41 20.53
N THR A 151 -15.43 27.88 21.51
CA THR A 151 -15.33 29.32 21.84
C THR A 151 -14.86 30.15 20.64
N ILE A 152 -13.81 29.70 19.95
CA ILE A 152 -13.31 30.38 18.75
C ILE A 152 -14.35 30.35 17.64
N LEU A 153 -14.96 29.19 17.37
CA LEU A 153 -15.95 29.03 16.29
C LEU A 153 -17.17 29.93 16.50
N GLU A 154 -17.77 29.91 17.69
CA GLU A 154 -18.93 30.74 18.03
C GLU A 154 -18.62 32.23 17.92
N SER A 155 -17.37 32.64 18.21
CA SER A 155 -16.95 34.04 18.13
C SER A 155 -16.81 34.52 16.67
N ILE A 156 -16.33 33.66 15.77
CA ILE A 156 -16.07 34.03 14.37
C ILE A 156 -17.23 33.72 13.42
N ASP A 157 -18.11 32.78 13.76
CA ASP A 157 -19.20 32.33 12.89
C ASP A 157 -20.43 33.25 12.96
N MET A 158 -20.25 34.52 12.63
CA MET A 158 -21.29 35.55 12.70
C MET A 158 -22.56 35.22 11.89
N LYS A 159 -22.44 34.39 10.86
CA LYS A 159 -23.55 33.95 10.02
C LYS A 159 -24.23 32.67 10.50
N CYS A 160 -23.75 32.07 11.59
CA CYS A 160 -24.28 30.83 12.15
C CYS A 160 -24.33 29.70 11.10
N ILE A 161 -23.27 29.61 10.30
CA ILE A 161 -23.10 28.59 9.26
C ILE A 161 -22.80 27.25 9.92
N PHE A 162 -22.02 27.27 11.00
CA PHE A 162 -21.44 26.12 11.67
C PHE A 162 -21.87 25.99 13.14
N HIS A 163 -22.58 26.96 13.71
CA HIS A 163 -23.20 26.84 15.04
C HIS A 163 -24.68 27.23 15.04
N CYS A 164 -25.41 26.75 16.04
CA CYS A 164 -26.84 27.02 16.15
C CYS A 164 -27.13 28.46 16.63
N PRO A 165 -27.95 29.26 15.91
CA PRO A 165 -28.30 30.62 16.33
C PRO A 165 -29.38 30.69 17.42
N GLU A 166 -30.06 29.58 17.68
CA GLU A 166 -31.31 29.57 18.46
C GLU A 166 -31.07 29.84 19.95
N ARG A 167 -31.92 30.70 20.52
CA ARG A 167 -31.89 31.11 21.93
C ARG A 167 -33.23 30.81 22.60
N PHE A 168 -33.17 30.43 23.87
CA PHE A 168 -34.32 29.97 24.63
C PHE A 168 -34.35 30.63 26.01
N VAL A 169 -35.56 30.96 26.44
CA VAL A 169 -35.84 31.42 27.81
C VAL A 169 -35.97 30.22 28.76
N ASP A 170 -36.54 29.13 28.25
CA ASP A 170 -36.94 27.94 28.99
C ASP A 170 -35.98 26.78 28.68
N GLN A 171 -35.48 26.13 29.73
CA GLN A 171 -34.54 25.03 29.62
C GLN A 171 -35.16 23.77 29.00
N ASP A 172 -36.45 23.52 29.23
CA ASP A 172 -37.16 22.38 28.63
C ASP A 172 -37.28 22.56 27.11
N LYS A 173 -37.57 23.80 26.67
CA LYS A 173 -37.61 24.13 25.23
C LYS A 173 -36.24 23.99 24.56
N LEU A 174 -35.15 24.35 25.26
CA LEU A 174 -33.80 24.13 24.77
C LEU A 174 -33.49 22.63 24.63
N ALA A 175 -33.90 21.81 25.60
CA ALA A 175 -33.72 20.36 25.53
C ALA A 175 -34.50 19.74 24.35
N ASP A 176 -35.75 20.17 24.14
CA ASP A 176 -36.56 19.76 22.99
C ASP A 176 -35.92 20.16 21.65
N HIS A 177 -35.36 21.37 21.59
CA HIS A 177 -34.63 21.85 20.43
C HIS A 177 -33.38 21.02 20.14
N ARG A 178 -32.56 20.70 21.15
CA ARG A 178 -31.32 19.92 20.96
C ARG A 178 -31.57 18.58 20.24
N ASN A 179 -32.70 17.94 20.52
CA ASN A 179 -33.11 16.70 19.85
C ASN A 179 -33.46 16.88 18.35
N GLN A 180 -33.74 18.10 17.91
CA GLN A 180 -34.15 18.45 16.55
C GLN A 180 -33.13 19.33 15.83
N CYS A 181 -32.13 19.85 16.55
CA CYS A 181 -31.10 20.74 16.02
C CYS A 181 -30.38 20.09 14.84
N LYS A 182 -30.11 20.87 13.78
CA LYS A 182 -29.37 20.41 12.60
C LYS A 182 -27.91 20.05 12.91
N PHE A 183 -27.36 20.58 14.00
CA PHE A 183 -26.01 20.28 14.47
C PHE A 183 -25.96 19.17 15.54
N ARG A 184 -27.09 18.55 15.88
CA ARG A 184 -27.06 17.41 16.80
C ARG A 184 -26.26 16.26 16.19
N VAL A 185 -25.53 15.54 17.03
CA VAL A 185 -24.80 14.35 16.61
C VAL A 185 -25.78 13.21 16.32
N VAL A 186 -25.62 12.56 15.17
CA VAL A 186 -26.37 11.37 14.76
C VAL A 186 -25.39 10.28 14.33
N ASN A 187 -25.81 9.03 14.51
CA ASN A 187 -25.08 7.87 14.01
C ASN A 187 -25.62 7.49 12.62
N CYS A 188 -24.74 6.98 11.76
CA CYS A 188 -25.16 6.39 10.50
C CYS A 188 -26.17 5.26 10.72
N LYS A 189 -27.20 5.18 9.87
CA LYS A 189 -28.24 4.15 9.93
C LYS A 189 -27.88 2.88 9.14
N ASN A 190 -26.85 2.93 8.30
CA ASN A 190 -26.41 1.79 7.51
C ASN A 190 -25.72 0.76 8.39
N ASP A 191 -26.13 -0.50 8.27
CA ASP A 191 -25.60 -1.59 9.09
C ASP A 191 -24.08 -1.75 8.90
N GLY A 192 -23.35 -1.91 10.00
CA GLY A 192 -21.88 -1.96 10.01
C GLY A 192 -21.15 -0.61 9.94
N CYS A 193 -21.84 0.52 9.73
CA CYS A 193 -21.22 1.84 9.77
C CYS A 193 -21.24 2.42 11.19
N SER A 194 -20.06 2.74 11.75
CA SER A 194 -19.90 3.38 13.06
C SER A 194 -19.72 4.91 13.01
N ALA A 195 -19.90 5.53 11.85
CA ALA A 195 -19.72 6.96 11.68
C ALA A 195 -20.75 7.75 12.50
N SER A 196 -20.28 8.81 13.16
CA SER A 196 -21.10 9.78 13.89
C SER A 196 -20.76 11.18 13.38
N PHE A 197 -21.77 11.99 13.12
CA PHE A 197 -21.63 13.29 12.47
C PHE A 197 -22.81 14.20 12.80
N SER A 198 -22.71 15.48 12.45
CA SER A 198 -23.82 16.43 12.62
C SER A 198 -24.98 16.09 11.68
N ALA A 199 -26.23 16.22 12.14
CA ALA A 199 -27.40 15.86 11.33
C ALA A 199 -27.50 16.57 9.97
N ILE A 200 -26.89 17.74 9.81
CA ILE A 200 -26.77 18.47 8.55
C ILE A 200 -26.01 17.67 7.46
N HIS A 201 -25.14 16.73 7.84
CA HIS A 201 -24.29 15.94 6.94
C HIS A 201 -24.85 14.55 6.61
N ILE A 202 -26.10 14.25 6.99
CA ILE A 202 -26.74 12.95 6.72
C ILE A 202 -26.75 12.61 5.24
N GLU A 203 -27.15 13.55 4.38
CA GLU A 203 -27.26 13.31 2.95
C GLU A 203 -25.89 13.14 2.28
N GLU A 204 -24.92 13.97 2.68
CA GLU A 204 -23.54 13.87 2.19
C GLU A 204 -22.94 12.52 2.56
N HIS A 205 -23.00 12.13 3.85
CA HIS A 205 -22.51 10.83 4.29
C HIS A 205 -23.20 9.67 3.57
N ASP A 206 -24.54 9.69 3.46
CA ASP A 206 -25.30 8.63 2.80
C ASP A 206 -24.90 8.46 1.31
N SER A 207 -24.52 9.56 0.64
CA SER A 207 -24.06 9.52 -0.75
C SER A 207 -22.72 8.78 -0.93
N ILE A 208 -21.86 8.77 0.09
CA ILE A 208 -20.52 8.16 0.06
C ILE A 208 -20.34 6.97 1.00
N CYS A 209 -21.35 6.63 1.81
CA CYS A 209 -21.23 5.62 2.85
C CYS A 209 -20.81 4.26 2.25
N PRO A 210 -19.67 3.68 2.70
CA PRO A 210 -19.18 2.39 2.20
C PRO A 210 -20.13 1.22 2.51
N PHE A 211 -20.90 1.34 3.58
CA PHE A 211 -21.82 0.31 4.07
C PHE A 211 -23.24 0.45 3.53
N LYS A 212 -23.51 1.49 2.74
CA LYS A 212 -24.81 1.64 2.10
C LYS A 212 -25.04 0.49 1.13
N ALA A 213 -26.12 -0.24 1.33
CA ALA A 213 -26.56 -1.27 0.41
C ALA A 213 -27.17 -0.63 -0.84
N LEU A 214 -26.61 -0.95 -2.00
CA LEU A 214 -27.01 -0.42 -3.30
C LEU A 214 -27.41 -1.58 -4.22
N PRO A 215 -28.32 -1.36 -5.18
CA PRO A 215 -28.58 -2.37 -6.20
C PRO A 215 -27.28 -2.73 -6.93
N CYS A 216 -27.10 -4.01 -7.24
CA CYS A 216 -25.92 -4.49 -7.94
C CYS A 216 -25.74 -3.78 -9.30
N ASP A 217 -24.51 -3.35 -9.60
CA ASP A 217 -24.14 -2.70 -10.87
C ASP A 217 -24.37 -3.59 -12.10
N GLN A 218 -24.34 -4.92 -11.91
CA GLN A 218 -24.65 -5.91 -12.96
C GLN A 218 -26.15 -6.29 -13.00
N LEU A 219 -26.99 -5.62 -12.21
CA LEU A 219 -28.45 -5.79 -12.17
C LEU A 219 -28.90 -7.21 -11.79
N CYS A 220 -28.19 -7.89 -10.89
CA CYS A 220 -28.51 -9.24 -10.42
C CYS A 220 -29.63 -9.32 -9.36
N GLU A 221 -30.46 -8.29 -9.24
CA GLU A 221 -31.54 -8.10 -8.23
C GLU A 221 -31.08 -7.98 -6.77
N GLN A 222 -29.83 -8.27 -6.45
CA GLN A 222 -29.28 -8.16 -5.09
C GLN A 222 -28.93 -6.71 -4.74
N HIS A 223 -29.09 -6.37 -3.46
CA HIS A 223 -28.50 -5.17 -2.87
C HIS A 223 -27.20 -5.54 -2.17
N VAL A 224 -26.12 -4.85 -2.52
CA VAL A 224 -24.76 -5.13 -2.07
C VAL A 224 -24.19 -3.87 -1.44
N MET A 225 -23.49 -4.00 -0.32
CA MET A 225 -22.78 -2.86 0.28
C MET A 225 -21.80 -2.28 -0.75
N ARG A 226 -21.73 -0.95 -0.82
CA ARG A 226 -20.84 -0.24 -1.75
C ARG A 226 -19.40 -0.78 -1.70
N CYS A 227 -18.87 -1.04 -0.50
CA CYS A 227 -17.50 -1.57 -0.33
C CYS A 227 -17.30 -3.01 -0.85
N GLU A 228 -18.37 -3.81 -0.93
CA GLU A 228 -18.31 -5.21 -1.40
C GLU A 228 -18.76 -5.36 -2.86
N MET A 229 -19.18 -4.28 -3.54
CA MET A 229 -19.75 -4.32 -4.89
C MET A 229 -18.81 -4.96 -5.90
N ASP A 230 -17.55 -4.49 -5.95
CA ASP A 230 -16.54 -5.01 -6.88
C ASP A 230 -16.31 -6.50 -6.68
N LYS A 231 -16.15 -6.91 -5.42
CA LYS A 231 -15.93 -8.31 -5.05
C LYS A 231 -17.14 -9.17 -5.40
N HIS A 232 -18.35 -8.70 -5.12
CA HIS A 232 -19.58 -9.38 -5.52
C HIS A 232 -19.61 -9.62 -7.04
N CYS A 233 -19.46 -8.54 -7.82
CA CYS A 233 -19.45 -8.56 -9.29
C CYS A 233 -18.36 -9.46 -9.88
N ALA A 234 -17.19 -9.53 -9.24
CA ALA A 234 -16.07 -10.34 -9.68
C ALA A 234 -16.16 -11.82 -9.28
N THR A 235 -16.97 -12.19 -8.28
CA THR A 235 -16.93 -13.53 -7.69
C THR A 235 -18.27 -14.27 -7.76
N VAL A 236 -19.28 -13.77 -7.05
CA VAL A 236 -20.52 -14.50 -6.75
C VAL A 236 -21.74 -13.97 -7.49
N CYS A 237 -21.61 -12.84 -8.20
CA CYS A 237 -22.72 -12.27 -8.95
C CYS A 237 -23.22 -13.24 -10.03
N PRO A 238 -24.53 -13.56 -10.09
CA PRO A 238 -25.05 -14.43 -11.15
C PRO A 238 -25.01 -13.77 -12.54
N MET A 239 -24.86 -12.44 -12.59
CA MET A 239 -24.70 -11.70 -13.85
C MET A 239 -23.25 -11.62 -14.34
N LYS A 240 -22.29 -12.10 -13.53
CA LYS A 240 -20.89 -12.19 -13.92
C LYS A 240 -20.74 -13.02 -15.19
N ILE A 241 -20.05 -12.47 -16.20
CA ILE A 241 -19.78 -13.18 -17.44
C ILE A 241 -18.70 -14.23 -17.21
N ILE A 242 -19.01 -15.48 -17.56
CA ILE A 242 -18.08 -16.61 -17.52
C ILE A 242 -18.02 -17.30 -18.88
N ASN A 243 -16.89 -17.93 -19.17
CA ASN A 243 -16.76 -18.83 -20.31
C ASN A 243 -17.36 -20.20 -19.99
N CYS A 244 -17.92 -20.86 -20.99
CA CYS A 244 -18.33 -22.25 -20.88
C CYS A 244 -17.17 -23.15 -20.36
N PRO A 245 -17.41 -24.13 -19.47
CA PRO A 245 -16.37 -25.08 -19.06
C PRO A 245 -15.68 -25.82 -20.22
N TYR A 246 -16.38 -25.97 -21.34
CA TYR A 246 -15.89 -26.60 -22.58
C TYR A 246 -15.20 -25.61 -23.54
N TYR A 247 -14.89 -24.39 -23.10
CA TYR A 247 -14.26 -23.35 -23.94
C TYR A 247 -12.98 -23.82 -24.61
N HIS A 248 -12.09 -24.45 -23.84
CA HIS A 248 -10.79 -24.94 -24.31
C HIS A 248 -10.88 -26.10 -25.33
N ILE A 249 -12.05 -26.72 -25.50
CA ILE A 249 -12.28 -27.78 -26.50
C ILE A 249 -13.27 -27.38 -27.61
N GLY A 250 -13.70 -26.11 -27.65
CA GLY A 250 -14.41 -25.54 -28.80
C GLY A 250 -15.70 -24.77 -28.50
N CYS A 251 -16.19 -24.75 -27.25
CA CYS A 251 -17.38 -23.96 -26.93
C CYS A 251 -17.03 -22.51 -26.54
N GLU A 252 -16.83 -21.65 -27.54
CA GLU A 252 -16.41 -20.24 -27.39
C GLU A 252 -17.52 -19.29 -26.88
N THR A 253 -18.45 -19.79 -26.07
CA THR A 253 -19.57 -18.99 -25.55
C THR A 253 -19.24 -18.40 -24.20
N ALA A 254 -19.58 -17.12 -24.04
CA ALA A 254 -19.54 -16.39 -22.77
C ALA A 254 -20.96 -15.93 -22.41
N PHE A 255 -21.35 -16.10 -21.15
CA PHE A 255 -22.70 -15.80 -20.68
C PHE A 255 -22.73 -15.51 -19.17
N PRO A 256 -23.83 -14.92 -18.64
CA PRO A 256 -24.03 -14.76 -17.20
C PRO A 256 -23.92 -16.07 -16.44
N GLN A 257 -23.18 -16.09 -15.34
CA GLN A 257 -22.94 -17.27 -14.50
C GLN A 257 -24.24 -18.00 -14.11
N GLY A 258 -25.32 -17.26 -13.84
CA GLY A 258 -26.64 -17.82 -13.55
C GLY A 258 -27.27 -18.64 -14.69
N ASN A 259 -26.77 -18.50 -15.92
CA ASN A 259 -27.23 -19.24 -17.10
C ASN A 259 -26.42 -20.50 -17.39
N LEU A 260 -25.41 -20.83 -16.59
CA LEU A 260 -24.50 -21.96 -16.82
C LEU A 260 -25.25 -23.28 -17.00
N ASP A 261 -26.14 -23.62 -16.07
CA ASP A 261 -26.85 -24.90 -16.09
C ASP A 261 -27.77 -25.02 -17.32
N ASN A 262 -28.44 -23.92 -17.68
CA ASN A 262 -29.31 -23.84 -18.86
C ASN A 262 -28.50 -23.99 -20.16
N HIS A 263 -27.35 -23.32 -20.27
CA HIS A 263 -26.44 -23.46 -21.41
C HIS A 263 -25.93 -24.90 -21.55
N CYS A 264 -25.38 -25.46 -20.47
CA CYS A 264 -24.82 -26.81 -20.46
C CYS A 264 -25.87 -27.88 -20.77
N SER A 265 -27.09 -27.72 -20.27
CA SER A 265 -28.20 -28.65 -20.54
C SER A 265 -28.64 -28.60 -22.00
N LYS A 266 -28.76 -27.39 -22.60
CA LYS A 266 -29.20 -27.22 -23.99
C LYS A 266 -28.16 -27.69 -25.00
N LEU A 267 -26.87 -27.55 -24.70
CA LEU A 267 -25.78 -27.91 -25.61
C LEU A 267 -25.06 -29.21 -25.23
N LEU A 268 -25.67 -30.05 -24.39
CA LEU A 268 -25.06 -31.29 -23.90
C LEU A 268 -24.52 -32.16 -25.05
N GLN A 269 -25.30 -32.36 -26.11
CA GLN A 269 -24.88 -33.18 -27.26
C GLN A 269 -23.68 -32.57 -28.00
N THR A 270 -23.68 -31.25 -28.20
CA THR A 270 -22.56 -30.53 -28.82
C THR A 270 -21.30 -30.63 -27.95
N HIS A 271 -21.43 -30.47 -26.63
CA HIS A 271 -20.32 -30.63 -25.69
C HIS A 271 -19.77 -32.06 -25.71
N MET A 272 -20.64 -33.08 -25.76
CA MET A 272 -20.21 -34.48 -25.91
C MET A 272 -19.43 -34.69 -27.21
N LEU A 273 -19.84 -34.07 -28.32
CA LEU A 273 -19.09 -34.12 -29.57
C LEU A 273 -17.70 -33.47 -29.45
N TYR A 274 -17.58 -32.31 -28.82
CA TYR A 274 -16.29 -31.67 -28.57
C TYR A 274 -15.37 -32.55 -27.71
N VAL A 275 -15.91 -33.17 -26.65
CA VAL A 275 -15.16 -34.11 -25.82
C VAL A 275 -14.66 -35.30 -26.65
N LEU A 276 -15.53 -35.93 -27.45
CA LEU A 276 -15.14 -37.05 -28.32
C LEU A 276 -14.06 -36.64 -29.34
N GLN A 277 -14.18 -35.46 -29.96
CA GLN A 277 -13.17 -34.94 -30.89
C GLN A 277 -11.84 -34.64 -30.19
N ALA A 278 -11.88 -34.06 -28.99
CA ALA A 278 -10.68 -33.81 -28.20
C ALA A 278 -9.99 -35.12 -27.79
N THR A 279 -10.75 -36.12 -27.34
CA THR A 279 -10.22 -37.45 -26.96
C THR A 279 -9.62 -38.19 -28.16
N THR A 280 -10.29 -38.17 -29.33
CA THR A 280 -9.74 -38.81 -30.54
C THR A 280 -8.45 -38.16 -31.01
N ARG A 281 -8.36 -36.82 -30.97
CA ARG A 281 -7.11 -36.09 -31.24
C ARG A 281 -6.01 -36.44 -30.23
N GLN A 282 -6.31 -36.41 -28.94
CA GLN A 282 -5.35 -36.78 -27.89
C GLN A 282 -4.86 -38.22 -28.05
N ASN A 283 -5.75 -39.17 -28.35
CA ASN A 283 -5.36 -40.56 -28.62
C ASN A 283 -4.41 -40.66 -29.83
N ALA A 284 -4.66 -39.90 -30.90
CA ALA A 284 -3.76 -39.86 -32.04
C ALA A 284 -2.38 -39.30 -31.66
N THR A 285 -2.33 -38.23 -30.85
CA THR A 285 -1.07 -37.66 -30.35
C THR A 285 -0.32 -38.62 -29.43
N VAL A 286 -1.02 -39.32 -28.53
CA VAL A 286 -0.42 -40.32 -27.64
C VAL A 286 0.15 -41.49 -28.45
N ASN A 287 -0.58 -41.95 -29.47
CA ASN A 287 -0.10 -43.01 -30.36
C ASN A 287 1.14 -42.58 -31.15
N ASP A 288 1.14 -41.37 -31.73
CA ASP A 288 2.32 -40.81 -32.41
C ASP A 288 3.52 -40.70 -31.45
N MET A 289 3.30 -40.19 -30.23
CA MET A 289 4.35 -40.08 -29.22
C MET A 289 4.89 -41.47 -28.82
N SER A 290 4.02 -42.45 -28.63
CA SER A 290 4.43 -43.83 -28.35
C SER A 290 5.24 -44.43 -29.49
N GLN A 291 4.88 -44.15 -30.75
CA GLN A 291 5.62 -44.61 -31.90
C GLN A 291 7.01 -43.95 -31.98
N ARG A 292 7.10 -42.65 -31.70
CA ARG A 292 8.39 -41.93 -31.64
C ARG A 292 9.28 -42.46 -30.53
N LEU A 293 8.73 -42.75 -29.35
CA LEU A 293 9.47 -43.38 -28.25
C LEU A 293 10.06 -44.73 -28.67
N GLN A 294 9.28 -45.60 -29.31
CA GLN A 294 9.77 -46.88 -29.81
C GLN A 294 10.89 -46.73 -30.86
N LEU A 295 10.82 -45.72 -31.72
CA LEU A 295 11.88 -45.44 -32.70
C LEU A 295 13.16 -44.96 -32.02
N LEU A 296 13.04 -44.09 -31.00
CA LEU A 296 14.19 -43.61 -30.22
C LEU A 296 14.85 -44.75 -29.43
N GLU A 297 14.06 -45.62 -28.79
CA GLU A 297 14.57 -46.80 -28.08
C GLU A 297 15.33 -47.75 -29.02
N LYS A 298 14.80 -48.00 -30.23
CA LYS A 298 15.49 -48.82 -31.25
C LYS A 298 16.78 -48.16 -31.73
N ALA A 299 16.76 -46.86 -31.98
CA ALA A 299 17.95 -46.13 -32.42
C ALA A 299 19.05 -46.14 -31.34
N GLN A 300 18.66 -45.97 -30.06
CA GLN A 300 19.58 -46.07 -28.94
C GLN A 300 20.20 -47.47 -28.85
N SER A 301 19.39 -48.53 -28.93
CA SER A 301 19.89 -49.92 -28.91
C SER A 301 20.86 -50.23 -30.05
N LEU A 302 20.58 -49.74 -31.26
CA LEU A 302 21.49 -49.89 -32.40
C LEU A 302 22.81 -49.14 -32.19
N ASN A 303 22.77 -47.93 -31.65
CA ASN A 303 23.97 -47.16 -31.34
C ASN A 303 24.81 -47.84 -30.25
N GLU A 304 24.19 -48.38 -29.21
CA GLU A 304 24.87 -49.16 -28.17
C GLU A 304 25.55 -50.41 -28.74
N MET A 305 24.87 -51.13 -29.65
CA MET A 305 25.46 -52.29 -30.34
C MET A 305 26.62 -51.90 -31.27
N SER A 306 26.49 -50.82 -32.04
CA SER A 306 27.57 -50.31 -32.90
C SER A 306 28.80 -49.92 -32.07
N GLY A 307 28.59 -49.19 -30.96
CA GLY A 307 29.68 -48.82 -30.05
C GLY A 307 30.37 -50.05 -29.44
N ALA A 308 29.61 -51.09 -29.07
CA ALA A 308 30.18 -52.33 -28.55
C ALA A 308 31.02 -53.09 -29.59
N LEU A 309 30.59 -53.11 -30.86
CA LEU A 309 31.33 -53.72 -31.98
C LEU A 309 32.63 -52.95 -32.28
N ASP A 310 32.59 -51.62 -32.27
CA ASP A 310 33.78 -50.78 -32.48
C ASP A 310 34.82 -50.99 -31.37
N VAL A 311 34.39 -50.99 -30.10
CA VAL A 311 35.28 -51.26 -28.96
C VAL A 311 35.92 -52.65 -29.07
N ARG A 312 35.15 -53.67 -29.45
CA ARG A 312 35.67 -55.04 -29.63
C ARG A 312 36.68 -55.11 -30.76
N SER A 313 36.42 -54.43 -31.88
CA SER A 313 37.31 -54.39 -33.05
C SER A 313 38.63 -53.71 -32.73
N LEU A 314 38.58 -52.55 -32.05
CA LEU A 314 39.77 -51.85 -31.57
C LEU A 314 40.60 -52.70 -30.59
N SER A 315 39.94 -53.45 -29.69
CA SER A 315 40.62 -54.35 -28.75
C SER A 315 41.42 -55.46 -29.46
N LEU A 316 40.90 -56.01 -30.55
CA LEU A 316 41.61 -57.01 -31.36
C LEU A 316 42.85 -56.41 -32.05
N ILE A 317 42.71 -55.21 -32.62
CA ILE A 317 43.83 -54.50 -33.25
C ILE A 317 44.92 -54.19 -32.22
N ILE A 318 44.54 -53.72 -31.03
CA ILE A 318 45.49 -53.44 -29.94
C ILE A 318 46.27 -54.71 -29.58
N LYS A 319 45.61 -55.85 -29.40
CA LYS A 319 46.28 -57.14 -29.09
C LYS A 319 47.26 -57.58 -30.19
N GLU A 320 46.90 -57.37 -31.45
CA GLU A 320 47.79 -57.68 -32.57
C GLU A 320 49.04 -56.78 -32.56
N GLN A 321 48.86 -55.48 -32.33
CA GLN A 321 49.95 -54.51 -32.24
C GLN A 321 50.86 -54.80 -31.04
N GLU A 322 50.30 -55.12 -29.88
CA GLU A 322 51.08 -55.56 -28.71
C GLU A 322 51.94 -56.79 -29.02
N GLY A 323 51.41 -57.74 -29.79
CA GLY A 323 52.17 -58.89 -30.28
C GLY A 323 53.35 -58.49 -31.16
N LYS A 324 53.11 -57.59 -32.13
CA LYS A 324 54.15 -57.04 -33.02
C LYS A 324 55.22 -56.27 -32.25
N ILE A 325 54.84 -55.46 -31.27
CA ILE A 325 55.77 -54.72 -30.41
C ILE A 325 56.68 -55.68 -29.65
N LYS A 326 56.12 -56.73 -29.02
CA LYS A 326 56.92 -57.76 -28.31
C LYS A 326 57.91 -58.46 -29.25
N GLU A 327 57.51 -58.74 -30.49
CA GLU A 327 58.42 -59.33 -31.48
C GLU A 327 59.55 -58.36 -31.86
N GLN A 328 59.22 -57.09 -32.10
CA GLN A 328 60.21 -56.05 -32.41
C GLN A 328 61.17 -55.82 -31.25
N GLU A 329 60.70 -55.77 -30.01
CA GLU A 329 61.54 -55.68 -28.81
C GLU A 329 62.51 -56.86 -28.71
N ALA A 330 62.07 -58.08 -29.00
CA ALA A 330 62.93 -59.26 -29.03
C ALA A 330 64.00 -59.16 -30.13
N ARG A 331 63.64 -58.60 -31.30
CA ARG A 331 64.59 -58.33 -32.41
C ARG A 331 65.60 -57.25 -32.03
N ILE A 332 65.17 -56.14 -31.42
CA ILE A 332 66.06 -55.07 -30.93
C ILE A 332 67.05 -55.64 -29.92
N LYS A 333 66.59 -56.37 -28.90
CA LYS A 333 67.47 -57.03 -27.92
C LYS A 333 68.46 -58.01 -28.55
N LYS A 334 68.12 -58.61 -29.70
CA LYS A 334 69.05 -59.45 -30.47
C LYS A 334 70.09 -58.59 -31.19
N LEU A 335 69.65 -57.57 -31.92
CA LEU A 335 70.54 -56.64 -32.62
C LEU A 335 71.51 -55.94 -31.67
N GLU A 336 71.06 -55.52 -30.48
CA GLU A 336 71.93 -54.92 -29.45
C GLU A 336 73.04 -55.89 -29.00
N ARG A 337 72.73 -57.18 -28.86
CA ARG A 337 73.74 -58.21 -28.56
C ARG A 337 74.71 -58.38 -29.71
N ASP A 338 74.22 -58.35 -30.95
CA ASP A 338 75.02 -58.49 -32.15
C ASP A 338 75.96 -57.26 -32.33
N ILE A 339 75.47 -56.04 -32.09
CA ILE A 339 76.27 -54.79 -32.11
C ILE A 339 77.36 -54.84 -31.04
N LYS A 340 77.04 -55.16 -29.79
CA LYS A 340 78.06 -55.32 -28.72
C LYS A 340 79.14 -56.32 -29.10
N THR A 341 78.76 -57.40 -29.78
CA THR A 341 79.69 -58.41 -30.28
C THR A 341 80.57 -57.86 -31.40
N GLN A 342 80.00 -57.09 -32.33
CA GLN A 342 80.75 -56.43 -33.40
C GLN A 342 81.71 -55.38 -32.84
N GLU A 343 81.27 -54.46 -31.99
CA GLU A 343 82.11 -53.44 -31.35
C GLU A 343 83.31 -54.05 -30.61
N ALA A 344 83.11 -55.17 -29.91
CA ALA A 344 84.20 -55.90 -29.27
C ALA A 344 85.22 -56.44 -30.29
N LYS A 345 84.77 -56.92 -31.45
CA LYS A 345 85.63 -57.37 -32.56
C LYS A 345 86.37 -56.19 -33.20
N THR A 346 85.70 -55.06 -33.46
CA THR A 346 86.31 -53.87 -34.06
C THR A 346 87.37 -53.27 -33.13
N LYS A 347 87.10 -53.15 -31.82
CA LYS A 347 88.09 -52.71 -30.84
C LYS A 347 89.32 -53.63 -30.80
N LYS A 348 89.12 -54.94 -30.93
CA LYS A 348 90.23 -55.90 -30.99
C LYS A 348 91.08 -55.68 -32.25
N LEU A 349 90.43 -55.50 -33.41
CA LEU A 349 91.10 -55.21 -34.69
C LEU A 349 91.80 -53.84 -34.71
N GLU A 350 91.19 -52.79 -34.15
CA GLU A 350 91.79 -51.46 -34.03
C GLU A 350 93.04 -51.48 -33.13
N ASN A 351 92.97 -52.22 -32.01
CA ASN A 351 94.13 -52.41 -31.13
C ASN A 351 95.24 -53.18 -31.86
N GLU A 352 94.92 -54.24 -32.60
CA GLU A 352 95.88 -54.99 -33.43
C GLU A 352 96.50 -54.11 -34.53
N PHE A 353 95.72 -53.23 -35.17
CA PHE A 353 96.19 -52.30 -36.20
C PHE A 353 97.08 -51.18 -35.63
N ARG A 354 96.72 -50.61 -34.47
CA ARG A 354 97.57 -49.63 -33.79
C ARG A 354 98.91 -50.24 -33.34
N SER A 355 98.91 -51.48 -32.87
CA SER A 355 100.15 -52.18 -32.46
C SER A 355 101.06 -52.61 -33.62
N ARG A 356 100.57 -52.59 -34.87
CA ARG A 356 101.39 -52.86 -36.07
C ARG A 356 101.98 -51.60 -36.72
N ASN A 357 101.45 -50.42 -36.38
CA ASN A 357 101.80 -49.14 -37.02
C ASN A 357 102.46 -48.13 -36.06
N ALA A 358 102.82 -48.56 -34.84
CA ALA A 358 103.70 -47.85 -33.91
C ALA A 358 104.91 -48.74 -33.62
#